data_AF-A0A950SZZ1-F1
#
_entry.id   AF-A0A950SZZ1-F1
#
_cell.length_a   1.000
_cell.length_b   1.000
_cell.length_c   1.000
_cell.angle_alpha   90.00
_cell.angle_beta   90.00
_cell.angle_gamma   90.00
#
_symmetry.space_group_name_H-M   'P 1'
#
loop_
_entity.id
_entity.type
_entity.pdbx_description
1 polymer ?
#
loop_
_entity_poly.entity_id
_entity_poly.type
_entity_poly.pdbx_seq_one_letter_code
_entity_poly.pdbx_strand_id
1 'polypeptide(L)'
;MFQKVPGKRRDAGILQVTERDVLALTWIAQQFCVSYDQLQRLLALYTPATIRRPDRVAPSTAQNAVERWLQLGFIDQPVKVIREHPTYVWLSRKGIRELELPYAYYQPKPTTLRRQCRTLASTKSRDTMDLVFLAHPFS
;
A
#
# COMPACT_ATOMS: atom_id res chain seq x y z
N MET A 1 -31.87 -23.89 14.92
CA MET A 1 -30.67 -23.74 14.08
C MET A 1 -30.75 -22.35 13.43
N PHE A 2 -30.18 -21.32 14.04
CA PHE A 2 -30.24 -19.96 13.48
C PHE A 2 -29.04 -19.75 12.55
N GLN A 3 -29.27 -19.79 11.23
CA GLN A 3 -28.29 -19.32 10.26
C GLN A 3 -28.12 -17.82 10.44
N LYS A 4 -26.93 -17.40 10.90
CA LYS A 4 -26.51 -16.01 10.96
C LYS A 4 -26.23 -15.56 9.53
N VAL A 5 -27.20 -14.89 8.91
CA VAL A 5 -27.02 -14.23 7.61
C VAL A 5 -25.83 -13.26 7.74
N PRO A 6 -24.79 -13.34 6.90
CA PRO A 6 -23.69 -12.38 6.96
C PRO A 6 -24.26 -10.99 6.69
N GLY A 7 -24.17 -10.11 7.69
CA GLY A 7 -24.65 -8.75 7.60
C GLY A 7 -24.03 -8.04 6.40
N LYS A 8 -24.89 -7.58 5.48
CA LYS A 8 -24.54 -6.76 4.33
C LYS A 8 -23.68 -5.58 4.82
N ARG A 9 -22.40 -5.56 4.44
CA ARG A 9 -21.48 -4.45 4.75
C ARG A 9 -22.09 -3.17 4.18
N ARG A 10 -22.21 -2.13 5.01
CA ARG A 10 -22.90 -0.87 4.67
C ARG A 10 -22.20 -0.02 3.60
N ASP A 11 -20.99 -0.40 3.18
CA ASP A 11 -20.22 0.29 2.12
C ASP A 11 -20.46 -0.29 0.72
N ALA A 12 -21.61 -0.95 0.51
CA ALA A 12 -21.99 -1.50 -0.79
C ALA A 12 -22.41 -0.38 -1.75
N GLY A 13 -21.44 0.25 -2.41
CA GLY A 13 -21.69 1.04 -3.63
C GLY A 13 -20.80 2.26 -3.83
N ILE A 14 -20.19 2.82 -2.78
CA ILE A 14 -19.32 3.99 -2.90
C ILE A 14 -17.91 3.59 -2.48
N LEU A 15 -17.02 3.47 -3.47
CA LEU A 15 -15.59 3.24 -3.23
C LEU A 15 -14.98 4.52 -2.66
N GLN A 16 -15.00 4.65 -1.34
CA GLN A 16 -14.39 5.78 -0.65
C GLN A 16 -12.92 5.51 -0.34
N VAL A 17 -12.10 6.51 -0.61
CA VAL A 17 -10.68 6.53 -0.26
C VAL A 17 -10.57 7.06 1.16
N THR A 18 -9.86 6.34 2.03
CA THR A 18 -9.59 6.80 3.40
C THR A 18 -8.26 7.57 3.45
N GLU A 19 -8.06 8.43 4.46
CA GLU A 19 -6.77 9.12 4.66
C GLU A 19 -5.59 8.13 4.76
N ARG A 20 -5.82 7.00 5.44
CA ARG A 20 -4.87 5.88 5.51
C ARG A 20 -4.47 5.39 4.13
N ASP A 21 -5.41 5.32 3.19
CA ASP A 21 -5.15 4.88 1.83
C ASP A 21 -4.32 5.92 1.07
N VAL A 22 -4.61 7.22 1.23
CA VAL A 22 -3.83 8.32 0.64
C VAL A 22 -2.38 8.30 1.14
N LEU A 23 -2.17 8.15 2.45
CA LEU A 23 -0.84 8.04 3.06
C LEU A 23 -0.08 6.82 2.54
N ALA A 24 -0.75 5.67 2.44
CA ALA A 24 -0.16 4.46 1.90
C ALA A 24 0.23 4.63 0.41
N LEU A 25 -0.66 5.16 -0.43
CA LEU A 25 -0.39 5.39 -1.85
C LEU A 25 0.74 6.40 -2.06
N THR A 26 0.78 7.49 -1.29
CA THR A 26 1.88 8.46 -1.31
C THR A 26 3.22 7.79 -1.01
N TRP A 27 3.25 6.92 0.02
CA TRP A 27 4.47 6.21 0.38
C TRP A 27 4.90 5.19 -0.69
N ILE A 28 3.94 4.49 -1.30
CA ILE A 28 4.22 3.58 -2.43
C ILE A 28 4.83 4.35 -3.60
N ALA A 29 4.33 5.56 -3.91
CA ALA A 29 4.87 6.39 -4.97
C ALA A 29 6.33 6.78 -4.69
N GLN A 30 6.64 7.15 -3.45
CA GLN A 30 8.01 7.47 -3.01
C GLN A 30 8.96 6.27 -3.15
N GLN A 31 8.49 5.06 -2.83
CA GLN A 31 9.29 3.83 -2.96
C GLN A 31 9.21 3.18 -4.35
N PHE A 32 8.47 3.81 -5.28
CA PHE A 32 8.08 3.31 -6.60
C PHE A 32 7.19 2.06 -6.61
N CYS A 33 7.46 1.07 -5.77
CA CYS A 33 6.62 -0.10 -5.59
C CYS A 33 6.84 -0.76 -4.22
N VAL A 34 5.87 -1.55 -3.79
CA VAL A 34 5.95 -2.30 -2.52
C VAL A 34 5.52 -3.75 -2.72
N SER A 35 6.05 -4.66 -1.91
CA SER A 35 5.54 -6.03 -1.84
C SER A 35 4.26 -6.10 -1.00
N TYR A 36 3.48 -7.16 -1.20
CA TYR A 36 2.26 -7.38 -0.43
C TYR A 36 2.49 -7.50 1.09
N ASP A 37 3.64 -8.01 1.53
CA ASP A 37 4.02 -8.06 2.95
C ASP A 37 4.28 -6.66 3.50
N GLN A 38 4.97 -5.82 2.73
CA GLN A 38 5.27 -4.44 3.09
C GLN A 38 3.98 -3.61 3.15
N LEU A 39 3.07 -3.84 2.21
CA LEU A 39 1.76 -3.20 2.20
C LEU A 39 0.97 -3.49 3.49
N GLN A 40 1.01 -4.73 3.99
CA GLN A 40 0.32 -5.08 5.24
C GLN A 40 0.87 -4.30 6.44
N ARG A 41 2.19 -4.11 6.50
CA ARG A 41 2.84 -3.32 7.55
C ARG A 41 2.52 -1.84 7.41
N LEU A 42 2.57 -1.32 6.19
CA LEU A 42 2.29 0.08 5.87
C LEU A 42 0.85 0.47 6.26
N LEU A 43 -0.13 -0.38 5.92
CA LEU A 43 -1.52 -0.17 6.32
C LEU A 43 -1.72 -0.26 7.83
N ALA A 44 -0.94 -1.11 8.52
CA ALA A 44 -1.01 -1.22 9.97
C ALA A 44 -0.45 0.03 10.65
N LEU A 45 0.64 0.58 10.13
CA LEU A 45 1.28 1.81 10.62
C LEU A 45 0.32 3.00 10.61
N TYR A 46 -0.42 3.18 9.51
CA TYR A 46 -1.38 4.28 9.33
C TYR A 46 -2.78 3.98 9.88
N THR A 47 -2.98 2.83 10.55
CA THR A 47 -4.24 2.59 11.26
C THR A 47 -4.25 3.42 12.56
N PRO A 48 -5.39 4.03 12.95
CA PRO A 48 -5.50 4.81 14.17
C PRO A 48 -4.93 4.07 15.38
N ALA A 49 -4.30 4.79 16.30
CA ALA A 49 -3.64 4.21 17.46
C ALA A 49 -4.67 3.58 18.41
N THR A 50 -4.89 2.28 18.26
CA THR A 50 -5.55 1.48 19.29
C THR A 50 -4.50 1.01 20.31
N ILE A 51 -4.95 0.64 21.52
CA ILE A 51 -4.13 0.12 22.63
C ILE A 51 -3.17 -1.01 22.21
N ARG A 52 -3.47 -1.72 21.12
CA ARG A 52 -2.56 -2.65 20.43
C ARG A 52 -2.58 -2.36 18.93
N ARG A 53 -1.61 -1.60 18.42
CA ARG A 53 -1.35 -1.55 16.97
C ARG A 53 -0.72 -2.87 16.54
N PRO A 54 -1.32 -3.62 15.61
CA PRO A 54 -0.68 -4.81 15.07
C PRO A 54 0.50 -4.41 14.18
N ASP A 55 1.53 -5.24 14.09
CA ASP A 55 2.65 -5.02 13.17
C ASP A 55 2.22 -5.13 11.69
N ARG A 56 1.09 -5.82 11.42
CA ARG A 56 0.53 -6.09 10.10
C ARG A 56 -1.00 -6.14 10.15
N VAL A 57 -1.66 -5.61 9.12
CA VAL A 57 -3.10 -5.88 8.92
C VAL A 57 -3.31 -7.30 8.40
N ALA A 58 -4.53 -7.82 8.56
CA ALA A 58 -4.88 -9.12 7.98
C ALA A 58 -4.70 -9.12 6.45
N PRO A 59 -4.30 -10.25 5.83
CA PRO A 59 -4.12 -10.35 4.38
C PRO A 59 -5.36 -9.93 3.59
N SER A 60 -6.56 -10.25 4.09
CA SER A 60 -7.83 -9.85 3.48
C SER A 60 -8.09 -8.35 3.55
N THR A 61 -7.61 -7.66 4.60
CA THR A 61 -7.71 -6.20 4.71
C THR A 61 -6.84 -5.52 3.66
N ALA A 62 -5.60 -6.00 3.47
CA ALA A 62 -4.74 -5.50 2.41
C ALA A 62 -5.36 -5.78 1.03
N GLN A 63 -6.00 -6.94 0.85
CA GLN A 63 -6.58 -7.33 -0.44
C GLN A 63 -7.73 -6.41 -0.81
N ASN A 64 -8.63 -6.15 0.14
CA ASN A 64 -9.74 -5.22 -0.05
C ASN A 64 -9.26 -3.80 -0.39
N ALA A 65 -8.14 -3.35 0.18
CA ALA A 65 -7.56 -2.05 -0.17
C ALA A 65 -7.03 -2.05 -1.61
N VAL A 66 -6.26 -3.06 -1.99
CA VAL A 66 -5.74 -3.23 -3.36
C VAL A 66 -6.89 -3.29 -4.38
N GLU A 67 -7.90 -4.11 -4.14
CA GLU A 67 -9.06 -4.24 -5.05
C GLU A 67 -9.78 -2.90 -5.21
N ARG A 68 -9.99 -2.17 -4.11
CA ARG A 68 -10.58 -0.82 -4.15
C ARG A 68 -9.73 0.16 -4.95
N TRP A 69 -8.43 0.20 -4.72
CA TRP A 69 -7.53 1.11 -5.43
C TRP A 69 -7.43 0.77 -6.92
N LEU A 70 -7.49 -0.51 -7.26
CA LEU A 70 -7.52 -0.99 -8.63
C LEU A 70 -8.82 -0.55 -9.33
N GLN A 71 -9.96 -0.69 -8.66
CA GLN A 71 -11.27 -0.23 -9.18
C GLN A 71 -11.32 1.29 -9.37
N LEU A 72 -10.68 2.05 -8.48
CA LEU A 72 -10.53 3.50 -8.63
C LEU A 72 -9.50 3.89 -9.70
N GLY A 73 -8.65 2.95 -10.13
CA GLY A 73 -7.59 3.17 -11.10
C GLY A 73 -6.37 3.88 -10.52
N PHE A 74 -6.18 3.89 -9.21
CA PHE A 74 -5.02 4.49 -8.56
C PHE A 74 -3.74 3.65 -8.70
N ILE A 75 -3.90 2.33 -8.83
CA ILE A 75 -2.82 1.38 -9.03
C ILE A 75 -2.99 0.64 -10.35
N ASP A 76 -1.89 0.16 -10.93
CA ASP A 76 -1.96 -0.82 -12.00
C ASP A 76 -2.22 -2.22 -11.43
N GLN A 77 -2.49 -3.19 -12.31
CA GLN A 77 -2.66 -4.59 -11.92
C GLN A 77 -1.45 -5.08 -11.12
N PRO A 78 -1.64 -5.58 -9.89
CA PRO A 78 -0.54 -6.16 -9.12
C PRO A 78 0.06 -7.36 -9.85
N VAL A 79 1.38 -7.38 -10.03
CA VAL A 79 2.06 -8.46 -10.75
C VAL A 79 3.01 -9.22 -9.84
N LYS A 80 2.99 -10.54 -9.98
CA LYS A 80 4.00 -11.44 -9.46
C LYS A 80 5.08 -11.63 -10.52
N VAL A 81 6.14 -10.84 -10.43
CA VAL A 81 7.18 -10.79 -11.47
C VAL A 81 8.19 -11.94 -11.37
N ILE A 82 8.43 -12.47 -10.17
CA ILE A 82 9.30 -13.65 -9.94
C ILE A 82 8.49 -14.70 -9.18
N ARG A 83 8.56 -15.97 -9.60
CA ARG A 83 7.74 -17.08 -9.06
C ARG A 83 7.86 -17.26 -7.53
N GLU A 84 9.03 -16.99 -6.98
CA GLU A 84 9.33 -17.11 -5.55
C GLU A 84 9.12 -15.81 -4.76
N HIS A 85 8.88 -14.70 -5.45
CA HIS A 85 8.71 -13.40 -4.81
C HIS A 85 7.23 -13.07 -4.54
N PRO A 86 6.96 -12.20 -3.55
CA PRO A 86 5.62 -11.68 -3.31
C PRO A 86 5.10 -10.86 -4.50
N THR A 87 3.78 -10.73 -4.60
CA THR A 87 3.13 -9.80 -5.52
C THR A 87 3.50 -8.36 -5.18
N TYR A 88 3.74 -7.54 -6.20
CA TYR A 88 4.06 -6.12 -6.04
C TYR A 88 2.90 -5.22 -6.42
N VAL A 89 2.83 -4.06 -5.76
CA VAL A 89 1.84 -3.00 -5.96
C VAL A 89 2.57 -1.68 -6.24
N TRP A 90 2.10 -0.93 -7.22
CA TRP A 90 2.62 0.39 -7.60
C TRP A 90 1.50 1.26 -8.18
N LEU A 91 1.71 2.58 -8.22
CA LEU A 91 0.70 3.52 -8.71
C LEU A 91 0.60 3.50 -10.24
N SER A 92 -0.62 3.67 -10.73
CA SER A 92 -0.86 3.96 -12.15
C SER A 92 -0.55 5.42 -12.45
N ARG A 93 -0.48 5.77 -13.75
CA ARG A 93 -0.39 7.18 -14.19
C ARG A 93 -1.57 8.02 -13.71
N LYS A 94 -2.77 7.41 -13.65
CA LYS A 94 -3.99 8.06 -13.17
C LYS A 94 -3.89 8.34 -11.68
N GLY A 95 -3.44 7.37 -10.88
CA GLY A 95 -3.27 7.53 -9.44
C GLY A 95 -2.30 8.65 -9.07
N ILE A 96 -1.16 8.75 -9.77
CA ILE A 96 -0.21 9.84 -9.54
C ILE A 96 -0.85 11.21 -9.82
N ARG A 97 -1.62 11.32 -10.90
CA ARG A 97 -2.27 12.56 -11.30
C ARG A 97 -3.40 12.96 -10.34
N GLU A 98 -4.27 12.02 -9.98
CA GLU A 98 -5.44 12.28 -9.14
C GLU A 98 -5.09 12.49 -7.67
N LEU A 99 -3.96 11.93 -7.21
CA LEU A 99 -3.40 12.19 -5.89
C LEU A 99 -2.44 13.39 -5.88
N GLU A 100 -2.28 14.08 -7.02
CA GLU A 100 -1.41 15.25 -7.20
C GLU A 100 0.03 15.02 -6.69
N LEU A 101 0.55 13.82 -6.92
CA LEU A 101 1.84 13.42 -6.38
C LEU A 101 3.00 13.92 -7.25
N PRO A 102 4.09 14.45 -6.66
CA PRO A 102 5.25 14.97 -7.38
C PRO A 102 6.20 13.86 -7.86
N TYR A 103 5.69 12.68 -8.18
CA TYR A 103 6.49 11.51 -8.54
C TYR A 103 6.25 11.09 -9.99
N ALA A 104 7.30 10.67 -10.69
CA ALA A 104 7.17 10.11 -12.02
C ALA A 104 6.52 8.72 -11.98
N TYR A 105 5.69 8.42 -12.99
CA TYR A 105 5.16 7.06 -13.17
C TYR A 105 6.30 6.05 -13.34
N TYR A 106 6.20 4.95 -12.60
CA TYR A 106 7.15 3.86 -12.64
C TYR A 106 6.44 2.53 -12.84
N GLN A 107 6.85 1.80 -13.87
CA GLN A 107 6.44 0.42 -14.07
C GLN A 107 7.57 -0.52 -13.62
N PRO A 108 7.34 -1.39 -12.63
CA PRO A 108 8.38 -2.27 -12.14
C PRO A 108 8.81 -3.29 -13.20
N LYS A 109 10.11 -3.27 -13.49
CA LYS A 109 10.77 -4.25 -14.35
C LYS A 109 11.35 -5.39 -13.49
N PRO A 110 11.37 -6.64 -13.99
CA PRO A 110 11.92 -7.79 -13.25
C PRO A 110 13.32 -7.54 -12.68
N THR A 111 14.18 -6.86 -13.45
CA THR A 111 15.57 -6.56 -13.09
C THR A 111 15.69 -5.64 -11.87
N THR A 112 14.76 -4.70 -11.71
CA THR A 112 14.78 -3.71 -10.63
C THR A 112 14.18 -4.26 -9.34
N LEU A 113 13.11 -5.06 -9.46
CA LEU A 113 12.43 -5.69 -8.31
C LEU A 113 13.36 -6.62 -7.51
N ARG A 114 14.27 -7.32 -8.21
CA ARG A 114 15.28 -8.18 -7.56
C ARG A 114 16.13 -7.42 -6.53
N ARG A 115 16.40 -6.12 -6.75
CA ARG A 115 17.18 -5.28 -5.83
C ARG A 115 16.34 -4.78 -4.66
N GLN A 116 15.13 -4.30 -4.92
CA GLN A 116 14.23 -3.75 -3.89
C GLN A 116 13.74 -4.82 -2.89
N CYS A 117 13.66 -6.09 -3.31
CA CYS A 117 13.21 -7.17 -2.45
C CYS A 117 14.22 -7.61 -1.36
N ARG A 118 15.49 -7.19 -1.45
CA ARG A 118 16.53 -7.56 -0.48
C ARG A 118 16.54 -6.65 0.76
N THR A 119 16.04 -5.41 0.65
CA THR A 119 16.36 -4.35 1.62
C THR A 119 15.47 -4.34 2.86
N LEU A 120 14.32 -5.03 2.87
CA LEU A 120 13.36 -4.95 3.99
C LEU A 120 13.30 -6.22 4.87
N ALA A 121 14.21 -7.17 4.67
CA ALA A 121 14.41 -8.31 5.57
C ALA A 121 15.36 -8.00 6.76
N SER A 122 16.00 -6.82 6.79
CA SER A 122 17.12 -6.54 7.70
C SER A 122 17.02 -5.24 8.51
N THR A 123 15.84 -4.64 8.68
CA THR A 123 15.70 -3.44 9.52
C THR A 123 14.84 -3.73 10.74
N LYS A 124 15.45 -4.46 11.68
CA LYS A 124 15.10 -4.44 13.10
C LYS A 124 15.79 -3.20 13.71
N SER A 125 15.37 -2.01 13.30
CA SER A 125 15.79 -0.77 13.96
C SER A 125 14.59 0.14 14.09
N ARG A 126 14.22 0.42 15.34
CA ARG A 126 13.02 1.17 15.73
C ARG A 126 13.22 2.69 15.63
N ASP A 127 14.35 3.16 15.10
CA ASP A 127 14.79 4.57 15.24
C ASP A 127 15.02 5.30 13.90
N THR A 128 14.32 4.94 12.82
CA THR A 128 14.48 5.66 11.53
C THR A 128 13.18 5.76 10.74
N MET A 129 12.06 6.09 11.40
CA MET A 129 10.85 6.53 10.70
C MET A 129 10.48 7.99 10.98
N ASP A 130 11.27 8.71 11.80
CA ASP A 130 11.09 10.15 12.03
C ASP A 130 11.87 11.05 11.05
N LEU A 131 12.80 10.48 10.26
CA LEU A 131 13.68 11.27 9.37
C LEU A 131 13.17 11.44 7.92
N VAL A 132 11.99 10.92 7.57
CA VAL A 132 11.39 11.14 6.22
C VAL A 132 10.27 12.20 6.26
N PHE A 133 9.95 12.76 7.43
CA PHE A 133 8.91 13.78 7.57
C PHE A 133 9.39 15.23 7.34
N LEU A 134 10.67 15.45 7.05
CA LEU A 134 11.21 16.78 6.77
C LEU A 134 12.04 16.79 5.50
N ALA A 135 11.78 17.81 4.68
CA ALA A 135 12.40 18.17 3.41
C ALA A 135 11.80 17.44 2.19
N HIS A 136 10.98 18.06 1.33
CA HIS A 136 11.20 19.37 0.71
C HIS A 136 9.88 19.97 0.18
N PRO A 137 9.56 21.24 0.48
CA PRO A 137 8.85 22.09 -0.47
C PRO A 137 9.87 22.62 -1.47
N PHE A 138 9.76 22.30 -2.76
CA PHE A 138 10.46 23.09 -3.77
C PHE A 138 9.53 23.44 -4.92
N SER A 139 9.37 24.75 -5.01
CA SER A 139 8.95 25.58 -6.13
C SER A 139 9.75 25.31 -7.41
#